data_AF-A0A6L7WZ86-F1
#
_entry.id   AF-A0A6L7WZ86-F1
#
_cell.length_a   1.000
_cell.length_b   1.000
_cell.length_c   1.000
_cell.angle_alpha   90.00
_cell.angle_beta   90.00
_cell.angle_gamma   90.00
#
_symmetry.space_group_name_H-M   'P 1'
#
loop_
_entity.id
_entity.type
_entity.pdbx_description
1 polymer ?
#
loop_
_entity_poly.entity_id
_entity_poly.type
_entity_poly.pdbx_seq_one_letter_code
_entity_poly.pdbx_strand_id
1 'polypeptide(L)'
;MTITPLPDDKPPLVTILFAKHAGRTYPQAVAVAQQASVYREQVEGRSVTHVATFAQTAQQASAASQLLQLTVSLKSSAVFDGGGVMVPNKWTAGQVLDCYRKASLCADPTAYCHLVINSPFTHQGEFELVDRDDRQADRWLLPCRLINRAYLAFDAQHPASATDLLQAAAVRNGSQWCPNFEATSFRPVVVGVQGDASRACVR
;
A
#
# COMPACT_ATOMS: atom_id res chain seq x y z
N MET A 1 -13.01 12.61 -16.94
CA MET A 1 -13.53 11.35 -16.33
C MET A 1 -13.74 11.62 -14.87
N THR A 2 -14.98 11.50 -14.40
CA THR A 2 -15.33 11.76 -13.00
C THR A 2 -15.32 10.45 -12.24
N ILE A 3 -14.49 10.34 -11.21
CA ILE A 3 -14.50 9.16 -10.35
C ILE A 3 -15.83 9.12 -9.63
N THR A 4 -16.49 7.97 -9.73
CA THR A 4 -17.81 7.82 -9.13
C THR A 4 -17.62 7.60 -7.63
N PRO A 5 -18.17 8.47 -6.77
CA PRO A 5 -18.10 8.26 -5.33
C PRO A 5 -18.85 6.96 -4.96
N LEU A 6 -18.39 6.30 -3.91
CA LEU A 6 -19.11 5.16 -3.37
C LEU A 6 -20.44 5.63 -2.76
N PRO A 7 -21.48 4.78 -2.74
CA PRO A 7 -22.62 5.01 -1.87
C PRO A 7 -22.12 5.14 -0.40
N ASP A 8 -22.73 6.05 0.35
CA ASP A 8 -22.45 6.35 1.77
C ASP A 8 -21.22 7.24 2.09
N ASP A 9 -20.74 8.04 1.14
CA ASP A 9 -19.61 9.00 1.30
C ASP A 9 -18.29 8.39 1.79
N LYS A 10 -18.17 7.05 1.80
CA LYS A 10 -16.93 6.38 2.17
C LYS A 10 -15.89 6.55 1.07
N PRO A 11 -14.63 6.85 1.41
CA PRO A 11 -13.57 6.96 0.42
C PRO A 11 -13.35 5.60 -0.26
N PRO A 12 -13.24 5.55 -1.60
CA PRO A 12 -12.90 4.32 -2.28
C PRO A 12 -11.48 3.88 -1.94
N LEU A 13 -11.22 2.58 -2.09
CA LEU A 13 -9.86 2.04 -2.04
C LEU A 13 -9.16 2.32 -3.37
N VAL A 14 -9.80 1.93 -4.48
CA VAL A 14 -9.25 2.01 -5.82
C VAL A 14 -10.37 2.00 -6.85
N THR A 15 -10.16 2.70 -7.97
CA THR A 15 -11.01 2.62 -9.16
C THR A 15 -10.20 2.07 -10.32
N ILE A 16 -10.71 1.03 -10.99
CA ILE A 16 -10.08 0.42 -12.17
C ILE A 16 -10.97 0.67 -13.37
N LEU A 17 -10.37 1.21 -14.43
CA LEU A 17 -11.00 1.41 -15.72
C LEU A 17 -10.37 0.47 -16.73
N PHE A 18 -11.17 -0.12 -17.62
CA PHE A 18 -10.66 -0.90 -18.75
C PHE A 18 -11.67 -0.90 -19.91
N ALA A 19 -11.16 -0.84 -21.13
CA ALA A 19 -12.02 -0.92 -22.32
C ALA A 19 -12.43 -2.37 -22.64
N LYS A 20 -13.58 -2.52 -23.29
CA LYS A 20 -13.96 -3.76 -23.98
C LYS A 20 -12.87 -4.17 -24.95
N HIS A 21 -12.53 -5.45 -24.94
CA HIS A 21 -11.47 -6.03 -25.77
C HIS A 21 -11.81 -7.48 -26.14
N ALA A 22 -11.19 -8.00 -27.20
CA ALA A 22 -11.45 -9.35 -27.71
C ALA A 22 -10.66 -10.46 -26.96
N GLY A 23 -10.07 -10.15 -25.81
CA GLY A 23 -9.24 -11.09 -25.05
C GLY A 23 -10.07 -12.19 -24.38
N ARG A 24 -9.47 -13.39 -24.23
CA ARG A 24 -10.11 -14.53 -23.54
C ARG A 24 -10.46 -14.24 -22.07
N THR A 25 -9.70 -13.34 -21.44
CA THR A 25 -9.91 -12.93 -20.05
C THR A 25 -11.00 -11.87 -19.91
N TYR A 26 -11.52 -11.30 -21.00
CA TYR A 26 -12.50 -10.22 -20.94
C TYR A 26 -13.78 -10.60 -20.17
N PRO A 27 -14.45 -11.74 -20.43
CA PRO A 27 -15.66 -12.10 -19.68
C PRO A 27 -15.39 -12.25 -18.18
N GLN A 28 -14.22 -12.78 -17.81
CA GLN A 28 -13.80 -12.89 -16.42
C GLN A 28 -13.53 -11.52 -15.79
N ALA A 29 -12.88 -10.61 -16.52
CA ALA A 29 -12.64 -9.25 -16.05
C ALA A 29 -13.95 -8.50 -15.80
N VAL A 30 -14.94 -8.64 -16.68
CA VAL A 30 -16.27 -8.04 -16.48
C VAL A 30 -16.99 -8.66 -15.28
N ALA A 31 -16.95 -9.99 -15.13
CA ALA A 31 -17.57 -10.66 -13.99
C ALA A 31 -16.98 -10.24 -12.64
N VAL A 32 -15.65 -10.02 -12.56
CA VAL A 32 -15.01 -9.49 -11.36
C VAL A 32 -15.33 -8.00 -11.17
N ALA A 33 -15.34 -7.21 -12.24
CA ALA A 33 -15.68 -5.79 -12.18
C ALA A 33 -17.12 -5.54 -11.67
N GLN A 34 -18.06 -6.41 -12.00
CA GLN A 34 -19.44 -6.35 -11.50
C GLN A 34 -19.58 -6.61 -10.00
N GLN A 35 -18.56 -7.18 -9.34
CA GLN A 35 -18.51 -7.37 -7.88
C GLN A 35 -18.03 -6.11 -7.15
N ALA A 36 -17.60 -5.09 -7.89
CA ALA A 36 -17.20 -3.81 -7.31
C ALA A 36 -18.38 -3.15 -6.59
N SER A 37 -18.06 -2.34 -5.59
CA SER A 37 -19.08 -1.60 -4.83
C SER A 37 -19.87 -0.63 -5.74
N VAL A 38 -19.21 -0.10 -6.77
CA VAL A 38 -19.85 0.60 -7.87
C VAL A 38 -19.27 0.10 -9.19
N TYR A 39 -20.15 -0.34 -10.08
CA TYR A 39 -19.79 -0.74 -11.45
C TYR A 39 -20.63 0.06 -12.45
N ARG A 40 -19.99 0.59 -13.50
CA ARG A 40 -20.66 1.30 -14.60
C ARG A 40 -20.02 0.97 -15.93
N GLU A 41 -20.84 0.98 -16.97
CA GLU A 41 -20.39 0.95 -18.35
C GLU A 41 -20.58 2.33 -18.96
N GLN A 42 -19.52 2.87 -19.53
CA GLN A 42 -19.51 4.14 -20.24
C GLN A 42 -19.33 3.86 -21.73
N VAL A 43 -20.35 4.22 -22.51
CA VAL A 43 -20.33 4.06 -23.97
C VAL A 43 -19.93 5.39 -24.60
N GLU A 44 -18.77 5.41 -25.26
CA GLU A 44 -18.29 6.55 -26.03
C GLU A 44 -18.17 6.15 -27.51
N GLY A 45 -19.18 6.54 -28.30
CA GLY A 45 -19.29 6.15 -29.70
C GLY A 45 -19.47 4.63 -29.84
N ARG A 46 -18.45 3.94 -30.37
CA ARG A 46 -18.44 2.47 -30.52
C ARG A 46 -17.66 1.75 -29.42
N SER A 47 -17.03 2.49 -28.52
CA SER A 47 -16.18 1.95 -27.45
C SER A 47 -16.98 1.83 -26.16
N VAL A 48 -16.81 0.72 -25.44
CA VAL A 48 -17.36 0.51 -24.10
C VAL A 48 -16.20 0.51 -23.12
N THR A 49 -16.27 1.39 -22.12
CA THR A 49 -15.32 1.46 -21.01
C THR A 49 -16.02 1.02 -19.74
N HIS A 50 -15.42 0.06 -19.05
CA HIS A 50 -15.90 -0.41 -17.77
C HIS A 50 -15.21 0.39 -16.66
N VAL A 51 -15.99 0.84 -15.68
CA VAL A 51 -15.51 1.57 -14.50
C VAL A 51 -15.93 0.77 -13.27
N ALA A 52 -14.96 0.33 -12.48
CA ALA A 52 -15.18 -0.46 -11.28
C ALA A 52 -14.51 0.21 -10.07
N THR A 53 -15.30 0.65 -9.10
CA THR A 53 -14.85 1.30 -7.86
C THR A 53 -15.01 0.34 -6.68
N PHE A 54 -13.91 0.08 -5.98
CA PHE A 54 -13.83 -0.88 -4.88
C PHE A 54 -13.75 -0.17 -3.54
N ALA A 55 -14.51 -0.62 -2.55
CA ALA A 55 -14.47 -0.09 -1.19
C ALA A 55 -13.26 -0.58 -0.37
N GLN A 56 -13.00 0.06 0.76
CA GLN A 56 -11.95 -0.28 1.72
C GLN A 56 -12.35 -1.50 2.58
N THR A 57 -12.48 -2.66 1.95
CA THR A 57 -12.74 -3.93 2.63
C THR A 57 -11.84 -5.04 2.08
N ALA A 58 -11.58 -6.09 2.86
CA ALA A 58 -10.76 -7.22 2.42
C ALA A 58 -11.29 -7.89 1.14
N GLN A 59 -12.62 -8.05 1.05
CA GLN A 59 -13.28 -8.65 -0.13
C GLN A 59 -13.12 -7.77 -1.37
N GLN A 60 -13.34 -6.47 -1.23
CA GLN A 60 -13.21 -5.51 -2.34
C GLN A 60 -11.75 -5.36 -2.78
N ALA A 61 -10.79 -5.37 -1.85
CA ALA A 61 -9.36 -5.40 -2.16
C ALA A 61 -8.93 -6.68 -2.91
N SER A 62 -9.53 -7.83 -2.56
CA SER A 62 -9.31 -9.08 -3.27
C SER A 62 -9.86 -9.03 -4.70
N ALA A 63 -11.10 -8.56 -4.87
CA ALA A 63 -11.70 -8.40 -6.19
C ALA A 63 -10.93 -7.40 -7.07
N ALA A 64 -10.52 -6.26 -6.50
CA ALA A 64 -9.67 -5.28 -7.19
C ALA A 64 -8.33 -5.89 -7.63
N SER A 65 -7.68 -6.68 -6.76
CA SER A 65 -6.42 -7.36 -7.11
C SER A 65 -6.60 -8.33 -8.28
N GLN A 66 -7.69 -9.10 -8.27
CA GLN A 66 -8.00 -10.04 -9.34
C GLN A 66 -8.30 -9.32 -10.66
N LEU A 67 -9.10 -8.25 -10.63
CA LEU A 67 -9.38 -7.44 -11.81
C LEU A 67 -8.11 -6.81 -12.38
N LEU A 68 -7.24 -6.32 -11.51
CA LEU A 68 -5.97 -5.74 -11.91
C LEU A 68 -5.08 -6.77 -12.62
N GLN A 69 -5.00 -8.01 -12.12
CA GLN A 69 -4.26 -9.08 -12.79
C GLN A 69 -4.83 -9.41 -14.17
N LEU A 70 -6.16 -9.42 -14.32
CA LEU A 70 -6.82 -9.68 -15.60
C LEU A 70 -6.64 -8.54 -16.61
N THR A 71 -6.35 -7.33 -16.14
CA THR A 71 -6.29 -6.11 -16.96
C THR A 71 -4.90 -5.47 -17.03
N VAL A 72 -3.88 -6.02 -16.34
CA VAL A 72 -2.56 -5.40 -16.20
C VAL A 72 -1.86 -5.14 -17.54
N SER A 73 -2.01 -6.07 -18.49
CA SER A 73 -1.40 -6.01 -19.81
C SER A 73 -2.17 -5.12 -20.81
N LEU A 74 -3.37 -4.66 -20.45
CA LEU A 74 -4.19 -3.82 -21.31
C LEU A 74 -3.67 -2.39 -21.29
N LYS A 75 -3.30 -1.86 -22.46
CA LYS A 75 -2.93 -0.43 -22.60
C LYS A 75 -4.09 0.50 -22.27
N SER A 76 -5.31 0.04 -22.54
CA SER A 76 -6.56 0.76 -22.28
C SER A 76 -7.09 0.58 -20.85
N SER A 77 -6.31 0.02 -19.93
CA SER A 77 -6.66 0.02 -18.51
C SER A 77 -5.90 1.08 -17.72
N ALA A 78 -6.59 1.69 -16.77
CA ALA A 78 -6.07 2.71 -15.88
C ALA A 78 -6.53 2.42 -14.45
N VAL A 79 -5.70 2.79 -13.47
CA VAL A 79 -5.95 2.60 -12.05
C VAL A 79 -5.90 3.97 -11.39
N PHE A 80 -6.86 4.25 -10.52
CA PHE A 80 -6.95 5.48 -9.76
C PHE A 80 -7.08 5.15 -8.28
N ASP A 81 -6.43 5.93 -7.43
CA ASP A 81 -6.54 5.79 -5.99
C ASP A 81 -7.88 6.33 -5.44
N GLY A 82 -8.07 6.22 -4.13
CA GLY A 82 -9.26 6.73 -3.45
C GLY A 82 -9.47 8.25 -3.55
N GLY A 83 -8.39 9.02 -3.74
CA GLY A 83 -8.42 10.47 -3.95
C GLY A 83 -8.62 10.87 -5.42
N GLY A 84 -8.60 9.88 -6.30
CA GLY A 84 -8.82 10.02 -7.72
C GLY A 84 -7.60 10.38 -8.56
N VAL A 85 -6.42 10.20 -7.99
CA VAL A 85 -5.16 10.37 -8.70
C VAL A 85 -4.83 9.07 -9.44
N MET A 86 -4.41 9.19 -10.69
CA MET A 86 -4.00 8.05 -11.49
C MET A 86 -2.75 7.41 -10.89
N VAL A 87 -2.80 6.10 -10.65
CA VAL A 87 -1.65 5.29 -10.21
C VAL A 87 -0.90 4.82 -11.46
N PRO A 88 0.29 5.37 -11.76
CA PRO A 88 0.97 5.13 -13.05
C PRO A 88 1.47 3.70 -13.19
N ASN A 89 1.85 3.06 -12.08
CA ASN A 89 2.40 1.71 -12.06
C ASN A 89 1.38 0.70 -11.53
N LYS A 90 0.81 -0.10 -12.43
CA LYS A 90 -0.16 -1.17 -12.12
C LYS A 90 0.45 -2.28 -11.26
N TRP A 91 1.75 -2.55 -11.40
CA TRP A 91 2.43 -3.55 -10.57
C TRP A 91 2.47 -3.10 -9.10
N THR A 92 2.88 -1.85 -8.88
CA THR A 92 2.87 -1.23 -7.55
C THR A 92 1.45 -1.18 -6.97
N ALA A 93 0.45 -0.88 -7.80
CA ALA A 93 -0.94 -0.94 -7.37
C ALA A 93 -1.32 -2.34 -6.85
N GLY A 94 -0.91 -3.39 -7.56
CA GLY A 94 -1.11 -4.78 -7.12
C GLY A 94 -0.40 -5.11 -5.81
N GLN A 95 0.81 -4.59 -5.58
CA GLN A 95 1.52 -4.77 -4.32
C GLN A 95 0.81 -4.12 -3.13
N VAL A 96 0.28 -2.91 -3.31
CA VAL A 96 -0.50 -2.21 -2.28
C VAL A 96 -1.80 -2.96 -1.97
N LEU A 97 -2.54 -3.38 -2.99
CA LEU A 97 -3.80 -4.12 -2.81
C LEU A 97 -3.59 -5.46 -2.10
N ASP A 98 -2.57 -6.24 -2.48
CA ASP A 98 -2.26 -7.50 -1.80
C ASP A 98 -1.80 -7.26 -0.35
N CYS A 99 -1.00 -6.23 -0.11
CA CYS A 99 -0.56 -5.86 1.23
C CYS A 99 -1.74 -5.45 2.12
N TYR A 100 -2.63 -4.59 1.62
CA TYR A 100 -3.82 -4.14 2.33
C TYR A 100 -4.79 -5.30 2.61
N ARG A 101 -5.01 -6.17 1.62
CA ARG A 101 -5.82 -7.40 1.79
C ARG A 101 -5.25 -8.29 2.90
N LYS A 102 -3.94 -8.51 2.94
CA LYS A 102 -3.29 -9.31 3.99
C LYS A 102 -3.40 -8.65 5.36
N ALA A 103 -3.18 -7.33 5.44
CA ALA A 103 -3.34 -6.57 6.69
C ALA A 103 -4.78 -6.65 7.22
N SER A 104 -5.78 -6.69 6.34
CA SER A 104 -7.20 -6.80 6.70
C SER A 104 -7.60 -8.18 7.24
N LEU A 105 -6.72 -9.19 7.16
CA LEU A 105 -6.92 -10.48 7.81
C LEU A 105 -6.44 -10.50 9.27
N CYS A 106 -5.71 -9.47 9.70
CA CYS A 106 -5.25 -9.34 11.07
C CYS A 106 -6.30 -8.60 11.91
N ALA A 107 -6.47 -9.02 13.17
CA ALA A 107 -7.34 -8.31 14.11
C ALA A 107 -6.88 -6.86 14.35
N ASP A 108 -5.57 -6.67 14.40
CA ASP A 108 -4.92 -5.36 14.39
C ASP A 108 -4.08 -5.22 13.11
N PRO A 109 -4.50 -4.41 12.13
CA PRO A 109 -3.74 -4.17 10.91
C PRO A 109 -2.35 -3.58 11.15
N THR A 110 -2.16 -2.85 12.26
CA THR A 110 -0.86 -2.23 12.59
C THR A 110 0.20 -3.29 12.87
N ALA A 111 -0.17 -4.44 13.43
CA ALA A 111 0.76 -5.57 13.64
C ALA A 111 1.32 -6.14 12.32
N TYR A 112 0.56 -6.04 11.22
CA TYR A 112 1.03 -6.42 9.89
C TYR A 112 1.75 -5.26 9.18
N CYS A 113 1.23 -4.04 9.29
CA CYS A 113 1.77 -2.88 8.58
C CYS A 113 3.07 -2.37 9.18
N HIS A 114 3.18 -2.35 10.52
CA HIS A 114 4.31 -1.77 11.22
C HIS A 114 5.48 -2.73 11.32
N LEU A 115 6.69 -2.17 11.36
CA LEU A 115 7.95 -2.88 11.56
C LEU A 115 8.84 -2.08 12.49
N VAL A 116 9.59 -2.77 13.34
CA VAL A 116 10.71 -2.15 14.06
C VAL A 116 11.98 -2.39 13.24
N ILE A 117 12.63 -1.31 12.81
CA ILE A 117 13.85 -1.34 12.02
C ILE A 117 15.02 -0.72 12.80
N ASN A 118 16.25 -0.96 12.34
CA ASN A 118 17.39 -0.14 12.75
C ASN A 118 17.24 1.27 12.18
N SER A 119 18.07 2.21 12.64
CA SER A 119 18.09 3.58 12.14
C SER A 119 17.99 3.62 10.60
N PRO A 120 16.95 4.28 10.04
CA PRO A 120 16.77 4.43 8.59
C PRO A 120 17.68 5.51 8.00
N PHE A 121 18.49 6.16 8.82
CA PHE A 121 19.39 7.23 8.42
C PHE A 121 20.79 6.69 8.17
N THR A 122 21.36 7.04 7.02
CA THR A 122 22.77 6.79 6.74
C THR A 122 23.59 7.91 7.33
N HIS A 123 24.55 7.59 8.20
CA HIS A 123 25.58 8.53 8.61
C HIS A 123 26.58 8.65 7.45
N GLN A 124 26.53 9.76 6.70
CA GLN A 124 27.60 10.07 5.77
C GLN A 124 28.81 10.51 6.58
N GLY A 125 29.86 9.68 6.59
CA GLY A 125 31.19 10.10 7.01
C GLY A 125 31.74 9.50 8.29
N GLU A 126 31.77 8.17 8.42
CA GLU A 126 32.79 7.47 9.22
C GLU A 126 32.77 5.98 8.89
N PHE A 127 33.86 5.46 8.30
CA PHE A 127 34.22 4.04 8.38
C PHE A 127 34.71 3.75 9.81
N GLU A 128 33.97 4.17 10.84
CA GLU A 128 34.25 3.68 12.18
C GLU A 128 33.88 2.20 12.18
N LEU A 129 34.90 1.37 12.41
CA LEU A 129 34.72 0.01 12.88
C LEU A 129 34.06 0.10 14.26
N VAL A 130 32.75 0.38 14.29
CA VAL A 130 32.01 0.41 15.54
C VAL A 130 32.01 -1.00 16.07
N ASP A 131 32.69 -1.18 17.21
CA ASP A 131 32.66 -2.40 17.99
C ASP A 131 31.21 -2.87 18.13
N ARG A 132 30.97 -4.14 17.80
CA ARG A 132 29.65 -4.74 17.62
C ARG A 132 28.77 -4.78 18.88
N ASP A 133 29.26 -4.25 20.00
CA ASP A 133 28.76 -4.60 21.34
C ASP A 133 28.24 -3.45 22.21
N ASP A 134 28.20 -2.17 21.78
CA ASP A 134 27.99 -1.10 22.79
C ASP A 134 27.10 0.11 22.44
N ARG A 135 26.06 -0.03 21.61
CA ARG A 135 25.02 1.01 21.55
C ARG A 135 23.64 0.38 21.47
N GLN A 136 22.71 0.85 22.30
CA GLN A 136 21.27 0.80 22.01
C GLN A 136 21.10 1.24 20.56
N ALA A 137 21.02 0.28 19.63
CA ALA A 137 20.84 0.62 18.23
C ALA A 137 19.51 1.35 18.15
N ASP A 138 19.53 2.62 17.75
CA ASP A 138 18.33 3.44 17.61
C ASP A 138 17.33 2.66 16.75
N ARG A 139 16.31 2.11 17.42
CA ARG A 139 15.24 1.37 16.77
C ARG A 139 14.19 2.36 16.37
N TRP A 140 13.59 2.16 15.20
CA TRP A 140 12.55 3.03 14.67
C TRP A 140 11.32 2.20 14.35
N LEU A 141 10.15 2.75 14.67
CA LEU A 141 8.88 2.22 14.21
C LEU A 141 8.63 2.74 12.81
N LEU A 142 8.63 1.84 11.83
CA LEU A 142 8.25 2.13 10.45
C LEU A 142 6.78 1.72 10.23
N PRO A 143 5.87 2.63 9.85
CA PRO A 143 4.43 2.35 9.77
C PRO A 143 4.00 1.63 8.49
N CYS A 144 4.92 1.31 7.58
CA CYS A 144 4.60 0.61 6.34
C CYS A 144 5.67 -0.40 5.94
N ARG A 145 5.29 -1.68 6.00
CA ARG A 145 6.11 -2.83 5.58
C ARG A 145 6.50 -2.81 4.09
N LEU A 146 5.68 -2.22 3.22
CA LEU A 146 6.02 -2.11 1.80
C LEU A 146 7.19 -1.16 1.56
N ILE A 147 7.28 -0.05 2.32
CA ILE A 147 8.37 0.92 2.19
C ILE A 147 9.71 0.28 2.57
N ASN A 148 9.73 -0.59 3.59
CA ASN A 148 10.96 -1.27 4.03
C ASN A 148 11.62 -2.11 2.93
N ARG A 149 10.82 -2.69 2.02
CA ARG A 149 11.34 -3.53 0.92
C ARG A 149 12.17 -2.75 -0.10
N ALA A 150 12.09 -1.42 -0.08
CA ALA A 150 12.72 -0.55 -1.06
C ALA A 150 14.10 -0.02 -0.64
N TYR A 151 14.66 -0.52 0.48
CA TYR A 151 15.88 -0.02 1.13
C TYR A 151 15.77 1.46 1.52
N LEU A 152 15.48 1.70 2.80
CA LEU A 152 15.49 3.05 3.36
C LEU A 152 16.93 3.48 3.65
N ALA A 153 17.31 4.63 3.09
CA ALA A 153 18.58 5.30 3.33
C ALA A 153 18.32 6.82 3.31
N PHE A 154 17.87 7.34 4.44
CA PHE A 154 17.64 8.77 4.60
C PHE A 154 18.93 9.48 4.97
N ASP A 155 19.11 10.69 4.45
CA ASP A 155 20.20 11.55 4.87
C ASP A 155 19.83 12.20 6.21
N ALA A 156 20.65 11.99 7.24
CA ALA A 156 20.46 12.57 8.57
C ALA A 156 20.54 14.10 8.57
N GLN A 157 21.21 14.69 7.58
CA GLN A 157 21.37 16.15 7.44
C GLN A 157 20.31 16.77 6.52
N HIS A 158 19.36 15.98 6.02
CA HIS A 158 18.32 16.51 5.15
C HIS A 158 17.46 17.56 5.90
N PRO A 159 17.18 18.74 5.31
CA PRO A 159 16.46 19.82 5.99
C PRO A 159 14.96 19.54 6.25
N ALA A 160 14.45 18.40 5.78
CA ALA A 160 13.05 18.01 5.93
C ALA A 160 12.88 17.08 7.12
N SER A 161 11.68 17.03 7.70
CA SER A 161 11.45 16.15 8.84
C SER A 161 11.53 14.68 8.45
N ALA A 162 11.77 13.81 9.43
CA ALA A 162 11.74 12.35 9.26
C ALA A 162 10.39 11.88 8.66
N THR A 163 9.29 12.50 9.08
CA THR A 163 7.94 12.23 8.57
C THR A 163 7.82 12.59 7.09
N ASP A 164 8.32 13.77 6.68
CA ASP A 164 8.29 14.21 5.28
C ASP A 164 9.15 13.30 4.39
N LEU A 165 10.32 12.88 4.88
CA LEU A 165 11.18 11.92 4.20
C LEU A 165 10.49 10.57 4.01
N LEU A 166 9.74 10.10 5.01
CA LEU A 166 8.94 8.89 4.89
C LEU A 166 7.78 9.05 3.90
N GLN A 167 7.07 10.18 3.92
CA GLN A 167 6.02 10.46 2.94
C GLN A 167 6.59 10.48 1.52
N ALA A 168 7.73 11.12 1.29
CA ALA A 168 8.44 11.12 0.03
C ALA A 168 8.83 9.68 -0.39
N ALA A 169 9.30 8.86 0.55
CA ALA A 169 9.56 7.44 0.30
C ALA A 169 8.29 6.66 -0.05
N ALA A 170 7.15 6.96 0.58
CA ALA A 170 5.88 6.33 0.27
C ALA A 170 5.40 6.66 -1.16
N VAL A 171 5.54 7.93 -1.58
CA VAL A 171 5.24 8.40 -2.95
C VAL A 171 6.15 7.72 -3.96
N ARG A 172 7.47 7.68 -3.71
CA ARG A 172 8.44 7.00 -4.57
C ARG A 172 8.13 5.51 -4.75
N ASN A 173 7.64 4.86 -3.69
CA ASN A 173 7.25 3.46 -3.70
C ASN A 173 5.80 3.22 -4.15
N GLY A 174 5.04 4.26 -4.47
CA GLY A 174 3.63 4.18 -4.87
C GLY A 174 2.69 3.58 -3.83
N SER A 175 3.03 3.72 -2.54
CA SER A 175 2.27 3.20 -1.39
C SER A 175 1.53 4.28 -0.59
N GLN A 176 1.67 5.55 -0.98
CA GLN A 176 1.13 6.73 -0.29
C GLN A 176 -0.41 6.73 -0.16
N TRP A 177 -1.10 6.01 -1.05
CA TRP A 177 -2.56 5.97 -1.09
C TRP A 177 -3.15 4.77 -0.32
N CYS A 178 -2.31 3.94 0.30
CA CYS A 178 -2.76 2.84 1.14
C CYS A 178 -3.56 3.38 2.35
N PRO A 179 -4.79 2.89 2.64
CA PRO A 179 -5.58 3.38 3.76
C PRO A 179 -4.95 3.17 5.15
N ASN A 180 -4.03 2.21 5.26
CA ASN A 180 -3.34 1.90 6.53
C ASN A 180 -2.00 2.64 6.67
N PHE A 181 -1.63 3.51 5.72
CA PHE A 181 -0.37 4.25 5.80
C PHE A 181 -0.55 5.52 6.63
N GLU A 182 0.14 5.57 7.77
CA GLU A 182 0.13 6.72 8.68
C GLU A 182 1.57 7.21 8.93
N ALA A 183 1.99 8.26 8.22
CA ALA A 183 3.37 8.75 8.29
C ALA A 183 3.73 9.28 9.67
N THR A 184 2.77 9.82 10.43
CA THR A 184 3.01 10.38 11.76
C THR A 184 3.38 9.34 12.81
N SER A 185 3.15 8.05 12.52
CA SER A 185 3.56 6.94 13.38
C SER A 185 5.06 6.62 13.28
N PHE A 186 5.79 7.28 12.37
CA PHE A 186 7.24 7.10 12.20
C PHE A 186 8.03 7.81 13.29
N ARG A 187 8.68 7.03 14.16
CA ARG A 187 9.38 7.56 15.35
C ARG A 187 10.43 6.60 15.89
N PRO A 188 11.42 7.07 16.65
CA PRO A 188 12.29 6.20 17.44
C PRO A 188 11.48 5.43 18.49
N VAL A 189 11.91 4.21 18.81
CA VAL A 189 11.34 3.37 19.86
C VAL A 189 12.42 2.92 20.83
N VAL A 190 12.14 3.10 22.12
CA VAL A 190 12.98 2.56 23.19
C VAL A 190 12.58 1.09 23.37
N VAL A 191 13.42 0.17 22.90
CA VAL A 191 13.22 -1.25 23.19
C VAL A 191 13.69 -1.49 24.62
N GLY A 192 12.76 -1.37 25.58
CA GLY A 192 12.96 -1.96 26.89
C GLY A 192 13.09 -3.48 26.70
N VAL A 193 14.16 -4.07 27.24
CA VAL A 193 14.34 -5.52 27.28
C VAL A 193 13.11 -6.10 27.99
N GLN A 194 12.14 -6.61 27.24
CA GLN A 194 11.05 -7.39 27.83
C GLN A 194 11.65 -8.70 28.33
N GLY A 195 11.93 -8.74 29.63
CA GLY A 195 12.15 -9.98 30.34
C GLY A 195 10.94 -10.89 30.15
N ASP A 196 11.25 -12.10 29.68
CA ASP A 196 10.47 -13.34 29.76
C ASP A 196 9.07 -13.24 30.41
N ALA A 197 8.03 -13.17 29.58
CA ALA A 197 6.66 -13.51 29.97
C ALA A 197 6.21 -14.84 29.32
N SER A 198 7.16 -15.73 29.07
CA SER A 198 6.95 -17.07 28.49
C SER A 198 7.10 -18.17 29.55
N ARG A 199 6.42 -18.03 30.70
CA ARG A 199 6.17 -19.15 31.63
C ARG A 199 4.80 -19.02 32.30
N ALA A 200 3.74 -19.34 31.57
CA ALA A 200 2.49 -19.87 32.14
C ALA A 200 1.58 -20.40 31.02
N CYS A 201 1.97 -21.53 30.43
CA CYS A 201 1.04 -22.45 29.77
C CYS A 201 1.74 -23.81 29.62
N VAL A 202 1.81 -24.54 30.74
CA VAL A 202 1.93 -26.00 30.71
C VAL A 202 0.76 -26.51 31.54
N ARG A 203 0.09 -27.51 30.94
CA ARG A 203 -1.15 -28.18 31.35
C ARG A 203 -1.16 -28.66 32.79
#